data_AF-F4WR38-F1
#
_entry.id   AF-F4WR38-F1
#
_cell.length_a   1.000
_cell.length_b   1.000
_cell.length_c   1.000
_cell.angle_alpha   90.00
_cell.angle_beta   90.00
_cell.angle_gamma   90.00
#
_symmetry.space_group_name_H-M   'P 1'
#
loop_
_entity.id
_entity.type
_entity.pdbx_description
1 polymer ?
#
loop_
_entity_poly.entity_id
_entity_poly.type
_entity_poly.pdbx_seq_one_letter_code
_entity_poly.pdbx_strand_id
1 'polypeptide(L)' 'HDKEGIIGCILADHAGLCLGVKGDASSDSAGLIAAIADLVAKLEPKSGSPIISLQNDNKQCIILRKEPVVGAIYKDISI' A
#
# COMPACT_ATOMS: atom_id res chain seq x y z
N HIS A 1 -3.78 16.29 11.50
CA HIS A 1 -3.57 16.93 10.18
C HIS A 1 -3.67 15.84 9.13
N ASP A 2 -4.82 15.73 8.47
CA ASP A 2 -4.95 14.86 7.30
C ASP A 2 -4.26 15.57 6.12
N LYS A 3 -3.46 14.84 5.35
CA LYS A 3 -2.76 15.38 4.18
C LYS A 3 -3.74 15.42 3.01
N GLU A 4 -3.73 16.53 2.28
CA GLU A 4 -4.56 16.73 1.09
C GLU A 4 -4.39 15.59 0.08
N GLY A 5 -5.52 15.13 -0.49
CA GLY A 5 -5.59 14.00 -1.41
C GLY A 5 -5.47 12.61 -0.80
N ILE A 6 -5.13 12.43 0.48
CA ILE A 6 -5.15 11.09 1.11
C ILE A 6 -6.57 10.73 1.54
N ILE A 7 -7.13 9.67 0.96
CA ILE A 7 -8.48 9.18 1.25
C ILE A 7 -8.51 7.92 2.13
N GLY A 8 -7.38 7.21 2.23
CA GLY A 8 -7.30 6.06 3.12
C GLY A 8 -5.90 5.48 3.23
N CYS A 9 -5.70 4.63 4.24
CA CYS A 9 -4.50 3.82 4.37
C CYS A 9 -4.79 2.49 5.06
N ILE A 10 -3.92 1.51 4.81
CA ILE A 10 -3.93 0.21 5.45
C ILE A 10 -2.50 -0.19 5.83
N LEU A 11 -2.37 -0.89 6.95
CA LEU A 11 -1.16 -1.60 7.35
C LEU A 11 -1.47 -3.09 7.46
N ALA A 12 -0.58 -3.93 6.96
CA ALA A 12 -0.63 -5.38 7.08
C ALA A 12 0.74 -5.95 7.44
N ASP A 13 0.78 -7.17 7.96
CA ASP A 13 2.03 -7.91 8.14
C ASP A 13 2.44 -8.66 6.86
N HIS A 14 3.56 -9.38 6.93
CA HIS A 14 4.07 -10.19 5.81
C HIS A 14 3.16 -11.35 5.40
N ALA A 15 2.29 -11.84 6.29
CA ALA A 15 1.34 -12.91 6.01
C ALA A 15 0.03 -12.37 5.39
N GLY A 16 -0.11 -11.05 5.26
CA GLY A 16 -1.32 -10.40 4.76
C GLY A 16 -2.39 -10.20 5.83
N LEU A 17 -2.06 -10.32 7.12
CA LEU A 17 -2.98 -10.00 8.20
C LEU A 17 -3.12 -8.48 8.32
N CYS A 18 -4.35 -7.99 8.31
CA CYS A 18 -4.64 -6.59 8.53
C CYS A 18 -4.27 -6.16 9.96
N LEU A 19 -3.38 -5.18 10.10
CA LEU A 19 -3.00 -4.57 11.39
C LEU A 19 -3.82 -3.32 11.70
N GLY A 20 -4.33 -2.64 10.67
CA GLY A 20 -5.20 -1.48 10.85
C GLY A 20 -5.53 -0.77 9.53
N VAL A 21 -6.66 -0.08 9.52
CA VAL A 21 -7.15 0.73 8.39
C VAL A 21 -7.64 2.10 8.88
N LYS A 22 -7.57 3.11 8.00
CA LYS A 22 -8.17 4.43 8.20
C LYS A 22 -8.75 4.94 6.87
N GLY A 23 -9.84 5.71 6.95
CA GLY A 23 -10.49 6.32 5.79
C GLY A 23 -11.21 5.26 4.95
N ASP A 24 -11.15 5.42 3.63
CA ASP A 24 -11.85 4.56 2.66
C ASP A 24 -11.11 3.25 2.34
N ALA A 25 -10.09 2.91 3.13
CA ALA A 25 -9.35 1.66 2.97
C ALA A 25 -10.13 0.47 3.53
N SER A 26 -10.19 -0.64 2.78
CA SER A 26 -10.77 -1.90 3.25
C SER A 26 -9.70 -2.85 3.80
N SER A 27 -9.98 -3.47 4.95
CA SER A 27 -9.13 -4.52 5.53
C SER A 27 -8.95 -5.72 4.61
N ASP A 28 -9.89 -5.95 3.69
CA ASP A 28 -9.86 -7.06 2.73
C ASP A 28 -8.68 -6.94 1.74
N SER A 29 -8.12 -5.74 1.60
CA SER A 29 -6.96 -5.49 0.75
C SER A 29 -5.62 -5.90 1.36
N ALA A 30 -5.56 -6.26 2.64
CA ALA A 30 -4.32 -6.58 3.37
C ALA A 30 -3.49 -7.67 2.69
N GLY A 31 -4.13 -8.81 2.38
CA GLY A 31 -3.47 -9.91 1.68
C GLY A 31 -2.96 -9.52 0.30
N LEU A 32 -3.73 -8.69 -0.41
CA LEU A 32 -3.36 -8.24 -1.75
C LEU A 32 -2.12 -7.35 -1.73
N ILE A 33 -2.05 -6.36 -0.85
CA ILE A 33 -0.90 -5.46 -0.78
C ILE A 33 0.38 -6.17 -0.33
N ALA A 34 0.27 -7.17 0.55
CA ALA A 34 1.38 -8.00 0.97
C ALA A 34 1.90 -8.85 -0.19
N ALA A 35 0.99 -9.52 -0.91
CA ALA A 35 1.34 -10.34 -2.07
C ALA A 35 1.99 -9.52 -3.20
N ILE A 36 1.49 -8.31 -3.48
CA ILE A 36 2.09 -7.43 -4.48
C ILE A 36 3.51 -7.03 -4.07
N ALA A 37 3.72 -6.65 -2.81
CA ALA A 37 5.05 -6.30 -2.31
C ALA A 37 6.04 -7.49 -2.41
N ASP A 38 5.58 -8.72 -2.14
CA ASP A 38 6.41 -9.93 -2.27
C ASP A 38 6.76 -10.25 -3.72
N LEU A 39 5.81 -10.05 -4.65
CA LEU A 39 6.07 -10.25 -6.07
C LEU A 39 7.07 -9.21 -6.61
N VAL A 40 6.94 -7.95 -6.21
CA VAL A 40 7.85 -6.89 -6.67
C VAL A 40 9.25 -7.06 -6.06
N ALA A 41 9.37 -7.52 -4.82
CA ALA A 41 10.66 -7.83 -4.22
C ALA A 41 11.44 -8.89 -5.01
N LYS A 42 10.74 -9.81 -5.70
CA LYS A 42 11.37 -10.81 -6.59
C LYS A 42 11.82 -10.21 -7.92
N LEU A 43 11.15 -9.15 -8.41
CA LEU A 43 11.55 -8.44 -9.63
C LEU A 43 12.80 -7.59 -9.39
N GLU A 44 12.90 -6.95 -8.23
CA GLU A 44 13.98 -6.02 -7.87
C GLU A 44 14.72 -6.47 -6.59
N PRO A 45 15.40 -7.63 -6.59
CA PRO A 45 15.97 -8.24 -5.39
C PRO A 45 17.09 -7.41 -4.74
N LYS A 46 17.63 -6.40 -5.43
CA LYS A 46 18.68 -5.50 -4.93
C LYS A 46 18.14 -4.15 -4.43
N SER A 47 16.85 -3.86 -4.63
CA SER A 47 16.28 -2.53 -4.34
C SER A 47 15.88 -2.32 -2.88
N GLY A 48 16.04 -3.33 -2.01
CA GLY A 48 15.78 -3.28 -0.58
C GLY A 48 14.29 -3.18 -0.20
N SER A 49 13.61 -2.12 -0.65
CA SER A 49 12.19 -1.86 -0.40
C SER A 49 11.62 -0.95 -1.50
N PRO A 50 11.29 -1.49 -2.68
CA PRO A 50 10.75 -0.69 -3.79
C PRO A 50 9.41 -0.04 -3.41
N ILE A 51 9.20 1.18 -3.88
CA ILE A 51 7.89 1.87 -3.80
C ILE A 51 7.08 1.43 -5.01
N ILE A 52 5.89 0.88 -4.77
CA ILE A 52 4.99 0.42 -5.81
C ILE A 52 3.86 1.43 -5.94
N SER A 53 3.63 1.94 -7.15
CA SER A 53 2.54 2.87 -7.44
C SER A 53 1.59 2.25 -8.45
N LEU A 54 0.34 2.03 -8.04
CA LEU A 54 -0.76 1.63 -8.91
C LEU A 54 -1.64 2.87 -9.13
N GLN A 55 -1.89 3.23 -10.37
CA GLN A 55 -2.60 4.48 -10.70
C GLN A 55 -3.62 4.24 -11.80
N ASN A 56 -4.76 4.92 -11.70
CA ASN A 56 -5.70 5.14 -12.79
C ASN A 56 -5.91 6.66 -12.98
N ASP A 57 -6.90 7.06 -13.76
CA ASP A 57 -7.14 8.48 -14.11
C ASP A 57 -7.34 9.41 -12.90
N ASN A 58 -7.89 8.90 -11.80
CA ASN A 58 -8.32 9.73 -10.66
C ASN A 58 -7.83 9.23 -9.29
N LYS A 59 -7.15 8.09 -9.21
CA LYS A 59 -6.71 7.49 -7.96
C LYS A 59 -5.29 6.95 -8.07
N GLN A 60 -4.59 7.01 -6.94
CA GLN A 60 -3.27 6.41 -6.77
C GLN A 60 -3.23 5.55 -5.50
N CYS A 61 -2.74 4.32 -5.61
CA CYS A 61 -2.40 3.46 -4.48
C CYS A 61 -0.88 3.30 -4.42
N ILE A 62 -0.27 3.72 -3.32
CA ILE A 62 1.17 3.61 -3.08
C ILE A 62 1.40 2.52 -2.04
N ILE A 63 2.10 1.44 -2.40
CA ILE A 63 2.45 0.33 -1.52
C ILE A 63 3.94 0.41 -1.19
N LEU A 64 4.28 0.27 0.09
CA LEU A 64 5.65 0.20 0.57
C LEU A 64 5.77 -0.88 1.65
N ARG A 65 6.78 -1.74 1.50
CA ARG A 65 7.21 -2.66 2.56
C ARG A 65 8.30 -1.99 3.39
N LYS A 66 8.14 -2.01 4.71
CA LYS A 66 9.18 -1.70 5.69
C LYS A 66 9.06 -2.72 6.81
N GLU A 67 9.90 -3.75 6.75
CA GLU A 67 9.78 -4.91 7.62
C GLU A 67 9.62 -4.52 9.11
N PRO A 68 8.67 -5.15 9.83
CA PRO A 68 7.85 -6.31 9.44
C PRO A 68 6.52 -5.97 8.73
N VAL A 69 6.30 -4.71 8.35
CA VAL A 69 4.99 -4.19 7.92
C VAL A 69 4.98 -3.87 6.42
N VAL A 70 3.85 -4.11 5.76
CA VAL A 70 3.52 -3.52 4.46
C VAL A 70 2.40 -2.51 4.65
N GLY A 71 2.55 -1.34 4.03
CA GLY A 71 1.55 -0.29 4.08
C GLY A 71 1.09 0.08 2.68
N ALA A 72 -0.18 0.48 2.57
CA ALA A 72 -0.68 1.15 1.39
C ALA A 72 -1.36 2.47 1.74
N ILE A 73 -1.16 3.48 0.89
CA ILE A 73 -1.82 4.78 0.96
C ILE A 73 -2.66 4.95 -0.31
N TYR A 74 -3.94 5.25 -0.14
CA TYR A 74 -4.87 5.56 -1.21
C TYR A 74 -5.03 7.07 -1.31
N LYS A 75 -4.89 7.58 -2.53
CA LYS A 75 -5.04 8.99 -2.85
C LYS A 75 -6.08 9.22 -3.93
N ASP A 76 -6.85 10.29 -3.79
CA ASP A 76 -7.56 10.93 -4.89
C ASP A 76 -6.59 11.94 -5.54
N ILE A 77 -6.38 11.81 -6.85
CA ILE A 77 -5.48 12.65 -7.65
C ILE A 77 -6.24 13.47 -8.69
N SER A 78 -7.56 13.55 -8.57
CA SER A 78 -8.41 14.40 -9.43
C SER A 78 -8.29 15.90 -9.11
N ILE A 79 -7.44 16.25 -8.14
CA ILE A 79 -7.30 17.57 -7.52
C ILE A 79 -6.31 18.42 -8.31
#